data_AF-A0A545B9U4-F1
#
_entry.id   AF-A0A545B9U4-F1
#
_cell.length_a   1.000
_cell.length_b   1.000
_cell.length_c   1.000
_cell.angle_alpha   90.00
_cell.angle_beta   90.00
_cell.angle_gamma   90.00
#
_symmetry.space_group_name_H-M   'P 1'
#
loop_
_entity.id
_entity.type
_entity.pdbx_description
1 polymer ?
#
loop_
_entity_poly.entity_id
_entity_poly.type
_entity_poly.pdbx_seq_one_letter_code
_entity_poly.pdbx_strand_id
1 'polypeptide(L)'
;MLLAAGWSNARIAGVILDPRTGKSISEPTLKRHFRSELAIRGAARDRMVAEQMMRVWTSAQQGNVGAERLFGQMMERNDRMEADRVYAKEPKAKVEKLGKKMIDERKAYDADEALQAELDQEALHNVKH
;
A
#
# COMPACT_ATOMS: atom_id res chain seq x y z
N MET A 1 21.23 -5.80 6.15
CA MET A 1 20.88 -4.92 5.01
C MET A 1 19.75 -5.46 4.13
N LEU A 2 19.76 -6.73 3.71
CA LEU A 2 18.74 -7.28 2.79
C LEU A 2 17.29 -7.11 3.28
N LEU A 3 17.09 -7.21 4.59
CA LEU A 3 15.82 -6.94 5.27
C LEU A 3 15.34 -5.48 5.12
N ALA A 4 16.26 -4.52 5.26
CA ALA A 4 15.97 -3.09 5.18
C ALA A 4 15.63 -2.65 3.74
N ALA A 5 16.24 -3.29 2.75
CA ALA A 5 15.97 -3.08 1.33
C ALA A 5 14.57 -3.55 0.89
N GLY A 6 13.80 -4.20 1.78
CA GLY A 6 12.43 -4.63 1.51
C GLY A 6 12.33 -5.89 0.64
N TRP A 7 13.38 -6.71 0.58
CA TRP A 7 13.35 -7.95 -0.16
C TRP A 7 12.41 -8.98 0.48
N SER A 8 11.80 -9.82 -0.35
CA SER A 8 10.99 -10.95 0.09
C SER A 8 11.85 -12.02 0.77
N ASN A 9 11.23 -12.83 1.64
CA ASN A 9 11.94 -13.93 2.31
C ASN A 9 12.54 -14.93 1.32
N ALA A 10 11.82 -15.26 0.25
CA ALA A 10 12.32 -16.15 -0.80
C ALA A 10 13.58 -15.59 -1.47
N ARG A 11 13.60 -14.28 -1.76
CA ARG A 11 14.77 -13.62 -2.35
C ARG A 11 15.96 -13.58 -1.39
N ILE A 12 15.71 -13.36 -0.10
CA ILE A 12 16.75 -13.38 0.95
C ILE A 12 17.32 -14.79 1.11
N ALA A 13 16.47 -15.81 1.11
CA ALA A 13 16.89 -17.21 1.22
C ALA A 13 17.78 -17.62 0.04
N GLY A 14 17.44 -17.17 -1.17
CA GLY A 14 18.22 -17.45 -2.39
C GLY A 14 19.64 -16.88 -2.42
N VAL A 15 19.93 -15.83 -1.64
CA VAL A 15 21.27 -15.20 -1.61
C VAL A 15 22.12 -15.63 -0.41
N ILE A 16 21.55 -16.30 0.58
CA ILE A 16 22.30 -16.80 1.73
C ILE A 16 22.76 -18.23 1.42
N LEU A 17 24.07 -18.42 1.36
CA LEU A 17 24.69 -19.73 1.13
C LEU A 17 24.93 -20.46 2.46
N ASP A 18 24.58 -21.73 2.50
CA ASP A 18 24.92 -22.63 3.60
C ASP A 18 26.42 -22.98 3.53
N PRO A 19 27.20 -22.69 4.58
CA PRO A 19 28.64 -22.94 4.59
C PRO A 19 29.03 -24.42 4.49
N ARG A 20 28.10 -25.35 4.77
CA ARG A 20 28.37 -26.79 4.70
C ARG A 20 28.17 -27.37 3.30
N THR A 21 27.21 -26.82 2.56
CA THR A 21 26.78 -27.38 1.27
C THR A 21 27.08 -26.48 0.08
N GLY A 22 27.42 -25.21 0.33
CA GLY A 22 27.62 -24.19 -0.70
C GLY A 22 26.35 -23.78 -1.45
N LYS A 23 25.18 -24.26 -1.02
CA LYS A 23 23.88 -24.01 -1.67
C LYS A 23 23.08 -22.94 -0.96
N SER A 24 22.15 -22.30 -1.66
CA SER A 24 21.20 -21.36 -1.06
C SER A 24 20.31 -22.05 -0.03
N ILE A 25 19.98 -21.36 1.06
CA ILE A 25 19.06 -21.88 2.08
C ILE A 25 17.60 -21.85 1.60
N SER A 26 16.77 -22.70 2.19
CA SER A 26 15.31 -22.69 1.97
C SER A 26 14.62 -21.62 2.80
N GLU A 27 13.44 -21.14 2.36
CA GLU A 27 12.65 -20.17 3.14
C GLU A 27 12.24 -20.68 4.54
N PRO A 28 11.83 -21.96 4.73
CA PRO A 28 11.58 -22.50 6.07
C PRO A 28 12.81 -22.41 6.99
N THR A 29 14.01 -22.70 6.46
CA THR A 29 15.27 -22.57 7.20
C THR A 29 15.51 -21.11 7.61
N LEU A 30 15.29 -20.16 6.70
CA LEU A 30 15.40 -18.74 6.99
C LEU A 30 14.47 -18.33 8.15
N LYS A 31 13.19 -18.71 8.08
CA LYS A 31 12.19 -18.36 9.11
C LYS A 31 12.51 -19.00 10.46
N ARG A 32 13.07 -20.21 10.48
CA ARG A 32 13.41 -20.93 11.72
C ARG A 32 14.59 -20.28 12.44
N HIS A 33 15.65 -19.95 11.72
CA HIS A 33 16.91 -19.50 12.32
C HIS A 33 17.01 -17.98 12.48
N PHE A 34 16.37 -17.21 11.60
CA PHE A 34 16.48 -15.74 11.60
C PHE A 34 15.18 -15.05 12.02
N ARG A 35 14.33 -15.72 12.80
CA ARG A 35 13.01 -15.20 13.22
C ARG A 35 13.11 -13.82 13.90
N SER A 36 14.07 -13.65 14.81
CA SER A 36 14.31 -12.40 15.54
C SER A 36 14.69 -11.26 14.60
N GLU A 37 15.54 -11.53 13.61
CA GLU A 37 15.98 -10.55 12.62
C GLU A 37 14.88 -10.19 11.62
N LEU A 38 14.04 -11.17 11.25
CA LEU A 38 12.87 -10.91 10.40
C LEU A 38 11.84 -10.02 11.12
N ALA A 39 11.73 -10.13 12.44
CA ALA A 39 10.80 -9.32 13.24
C ALA A 39 11.15 -7.82 13.23
N ILE A 40 12.45 -7.49 13.18
CA ILE A 40 12.91 -6.09 13.15
C ILE A 40 12.91 -5.46 11.76
N ARG A 41 12.25 -6.08 10.76
CA ARG A 41 12.25 -5.60 9.37
C ARG A 41 11.86 -4.13 9.24
N GLY A 42 10.79 -3.70 9.92
CA GLY A 42 10.34 -2.31 9.92
C GLY A 42 11.43 -1.38 10.43
N ALA A 43 11.89 -1.62 11.65
CA ALA A 43 12.96 -0.83 12.28
C ALA A 43 14.28 -0.87 11.50
N ALA A 44 14.61 -1.97 10.82
CA ALA A 44 15.78 -2.05 9.96
C ALA A 44 15.65 -1.14 8.73
N ARG A 45 14.45 -1.06 8.14
CA ARG A 45 14.15 -0.14 7.04
C ARG A 45 14.20 1.31 7.49
N ASP A 46 13.62 1.63 8.64
CA ASP A 46 13.62 2.99 9.19
C ASP A 46 15.05 3.48 9.48
N ARG A 47 15.89 2.62 10.08
CA ARG A 47 17.31 2.92 10.30
C ARG A 47 18.07 3.18 8.99
N MET A 48 17.82 2.38 7.95
CA MET A 48 18.46 2.57 6.66
C MET A 48 18.05 3.91 6.01
N VAL A 49 16.77 4.28 6.09
CA VAL A 49 16.27 5.56 5.58
C VAL A 49 16.84 6.73 6.38
N ALA A 50 16.90 6.62 7.71
CA ALA A 50 17.50 7.64 8.56
C ALA A 50 18.98 7.87 8.23
N GLU A 51 19.76 6.80 8.07
CA GLU A 51 21.17 6.91 7.68
C GLU A 51 21.33 7.53 6.29
N GLN A 52 20.46 7.19 5.33
CA GLN A 52 20.44 7.81 4.01
C GLN A 52 20.16 9.32 4.11
N MET A 53 19.16 9.74 4.88
CA MET A 53 18.82 11.15 5.07
C MET A 53 19.98 11.92 5.70
N MET A 54 20.66 11.35 6.70
CA MET A 54 21.83 11.96 7.33
C MET A 54 22.95 12.22 6.32
N ARG A 55 23.26 11.24 5.46
CA ARG A 55 24.29 11.39 4.42
C ARG A 55 23.93 12.46 3.40
N VAL A 56 22.66 12.50 2.97
CA VAL A 56 22.17 13.51 2.02
C VAL A 56 22.23 14.90 2.66
N TRP A 57 21.80 15.03 3.91
CA TRP A 57 21.87 16.28 4.67
C TRP A 57 23.31 16.79 4.80
N THR A 58 24.27 15.92 5.17
CA THR A 58 25.68 16.31 5.22
C THR A 58 26.19 16.81 3.87
N SER A 59 25.80 16.19 2.76
CA SER A 59 26.18 16.66 1.42
C SER A 59 25.49 17.98 1.05
N ALA A 60 24.24 18.17 1.46
CA ALA A 60 23.51 19.42 1.27
C ALA A 60 24.20 20.58 2.00
N GLN A 61 24.63 20.39 3.26
CA GLN A 61 25.40 21.41 4.00
C GLN A 61 26.70 21.85 3.33
N GLN A 62 27.27 21.01 2.46
CA GLN A 62 28.48 21.32 1.70
C GLN A 62 28.18 22.13 0.43
N GLY A 63 26.93 22.57 0.22
CA GLY A 63 26.51 23.37 -0.93
C GLY A 63 26.16 22.54 -2.17
N ASN A 64 25.95 21.23 -2.02
CA ASN A 64 25.48 20.41 -3.13
C ASN A 64 23.97 20.59 -3.33
N VAL A 65 23.60 21.46 -4.27
CA VAL A 65 22.20 21.75 -4.65
C VAL A 65 21.41 20.49 -5.04
N GLY A 66 22.09 19.49 -5.63
CA GLY A 66 21.47 18.20 -5.94
C GLY A 66 21.07 17.42 -4.69
N ALA A 67 21.90 17.46 -3.64
CA ALA A 67 21.60 16.86 -2.35
C ALA A 67 20.52 17.64 -1.59
N GLU A 68 20.49 18.97 -1.67
CA GLU A 68 19.41 19.79 -1.12
C GLU A 68 18.05 19.43 -1.73
N ARG A 69 17.98 19.32 -3.06
CA ARG A 69 16.75 18.92 -3.76
C ARG A 69 16.32 17.51 -3.35
N LEU A 70 17.27 16.57 -3.29
CA LEU A 70 16.98 15.20 -2.86
C LEU A 70 16.48 15.15 -1.42
N PHE A 71 17.08 15.94 -0.52
CA PHE A 71 16.63 16.06 0.86
C PHE A 71 15.19 16.56 0.94
N GLY A 72 14.84 17.61 0.20
CA GLY A 72 13.46 18.10 0.09
C GLY A 72 12.47 17.02 -0.37
N GLN A 73 12.80 16.27 -1.41
CA GLN A 73 11.97 15.14 -1.88
C GLN A 73 11.80 14.04 -0.83
N MET A 74 12.85 13.77 -0.04
CA MET A 74 12.79 12.78 1.04
C MET A 74 11.86 13.25 2.17
N MET A 75 11.89 14.55 2.50
CA MET A 75 10.98 15.17 3.48
C MET A 75 9.53 15.13 3.00
N GLU A 76 9.25 15.59 1.78
CA GLU A 76 7.91 15.56 1.20
C GLU A 76 7.30 14.15 1.14
N ARG A 77 8.13 13.12 0.92
CA ARG A 77 7.67 11.72 0.95
C ARG A 77 7.31 11.30 2.38
N ASN A 78 8.08 11.72 3.38
CA ASN A 78 7.77 11.42 4.78
C ASN A 78 6.47 12.10 5.21
N ASP A 79 6.30 13.38 4.88
CA ASP A 79 5.09 14.15 5.23
C ASP A 79 3.84 13.52 4.60
N ARG A 80 3.94 13.07 3.33
CA ARG A 80 2.86 12.30 2.69
C ARG A 80 2.56 10.99 3.41
N MET A 81 3.57 10.24 3.81
CA MET A 81 3.36 8.99 4.57
C MET A 81 2.72 9.26 5.94
N GLU A 82 3.04 10.37 6.61
CA GLU A 82 2.38 10.76 7.85
C GLU A 82 0.93 11.17 7.62
N ALA A 83 0.65 11.97 6.60
CA ALA A 83 -0.70 12.34 6.20
C ALA A 83 -1.56 11.09 5.93
N ASP A 84 -1.07 10.15 5.11
CA ASP A 84 -1.75 8.89 4.82
C ASP A 84 -2.04 8.08 6.10
N ARG A 85 -1.10 8.06 7.06
CA ARG A 85 -1.30 7.40 8.36
C ARG A 85 -2.36 8.09 9.20
N VAL A 86 -2.42 9.42 9.19
CA VAL A 86 -3.44 10.19 9.90
C VAL A 86 -4.82 9.90 9.30
N TYR A 87 -4.96 10.00 7.97
CA TYR A 87 -6.22 9.67 7.28
C TYR A 87 -6.64 8.21 7.42
N ALA A 88 -5.69 7.27 7.48
CA ALA A 88 -6.00 5.85 7.71
C ALA A 88 -6.46 5.56 9.16
N LYS A 89 -6.05 6.39 10.13
CA LYS A 89 -6.48 6.29 11.53
C LYS A 89 -7.85 6.91 11.77
N GLU A 90 -8.27 7.86 10.93
CA GLU A 90 -9.64 8.34 10.98
C GLU A 90 -10.60 7.17 10.73
N PRO A 91 -11.57 6.93 11.63
CA PRO A 91 -12.51 5.85 11.45
C PRO A 91 -13.30 6.14 10.17
N LYS A 92 -13.06 5.34 9.13
CA LYS A 92 -13.95 5.32 7.96
C LYS A 92 -15.36 5.16 8.51
N ALA A 93 -16.21 6.17 8.28
CA ALA A 93 -17.61 6.13 8.68
C ALA A 93 -18.14 4.75 8.29
N LYS A 94 -18.63 3.99 9.29
CA LYS A 94 -19.14 2.65 9.04
C LYS A 94 -20.28 2.81 8.06
N VAL A 95 -20.01 2.54 6.78
CA VAL A 95 -21.07 2.34 5.79
C VAL A 95 -21.81 1.13 6.32
N GLU A 96 -23.00 1.38 6.84
CA GLU A 96 -23.90 0.36 7.32
C GLU A 96 -24.10 -0.61 6.14
N LYS A 97 -23.50 -1.80 6.24
CA LYS A 97 -23.62 -2.82 5.21
C LYS A 97 -25.05 -3.33 5.26
N LEU A 98 -25.94 -2.64 4.57
CA LEU A 98 -27.28 -3.13 4.24
C LEU A 98 -27.11 -4.56 3.72
N GLY A 99 -27.82 -5.51 4.33
CA GLY A 99 -27.71 -6.92 3.98
C GLY A 99 -27.99 -7.13 2.49
N LYS A 100 -27.34 -8.13 1.87
CA LYS A 100 -27.46 -8.42 0.42
C LYS A 100 -28.91 -8.37 -0.09
N LYS A 101 -29.87 -8.87 0.71
CA LYS A 101 -31.30 -8.82 0.41
C LYS A 101 -31.86 -7.40 0.20
N MET A 102 -31.50 -6.45 1.07
CA MET A 102 -31.98 -5.06 0.96
C MET A 102 -31.32 -4.32 -0.21
N ILE A 103 -30.09 -4.71 -0.57
CA ILE A 103 -29.41 -4.18 -1.76
C ILE A 103 -30.09 -4.70 -3.03
N ASP A 104 -30.41 -5.99 -3.07
CA ASP A 104 -31.06 -6.62 -4.23
C ASP A 104 -32.49 -6.11 -4.40
N GLU A 105 -33.25 -5.94 -3.30
CA GLU A 105 -34.59 -5.37 -3.31
C GLU A 105 -34.60 -3.91 -3.77
N ARG A 106 -33.66 -3.09 -3.29
CA ARG A 106 -33.54 -1.71 -3.73
C ARG A 106 -33.13 -1.60 -5.20
N LYS A 107 -32.24 -2.47 -5.67
CA LYS A 107 -31.87 -2.53 -7.09
C LYS A 107 -33.00 -3.00 -7.99
N ALA A 108 -33.83 -3.92 -7.51
CA ALA A 108 -35.02 -4.36 -8.24
C ALA A 108 -36.02 -3.20 -8.36
N TYR A 109 -36.27 -2.49 -7.25
CA TYR A 109 -37.14 -1.32 -7.25
C TYR A 109 -36.62 -0.20 -8.18
N ASP A 110 -35.33 0.14 -8.10
CA ASP A 110 -34.71 1.16 -8.97
C ASP A 110 -34.75 0.75 -10.46
N ALA A 111 -34.65 -0.55 -10.77
CA ALA A 111 -34.75 -1.07 -12.13
C ALA A 111 -36.20 -1.06 -12.66
N ASP A 112 -37.16 -1.39 -11.80
CA ASP A 112 -38.59 -1.35 -12.12
C ASP A 112 -39.03 0.10 -12.39
N GLU A 113 -38.55 1.07 -11.58
CA GLU A 113 -38.82 2.50 -11.79
C GLU A 113 -38.23 3.02 -13.11
N ALA A 114 -37.01 2.59 -13.45
CA ALA A 114 -36.39 2.95 -14.72
C ALA A 114 -37.14 2.39 -15.94
N LEU A 115 -37.60 1.13 -15.87
CA LEU A 115 -38.37 0.50 -16.94
C LEU A 115 -39.74 1.16 -17.11
N GLN A 116 -40.41 1.48 -16.01
CA GLN A 116 -41.70 2.17 -16.02
C GLN A 116 -41.58 3.55 -16.67
N ALA A 117 -40.51 4.30 -16.36
CA ALA A 117 -40.27 5.60 -16.96
C ALA A 117 -40.00 5.53 -18.47
N GLU A 118 -39.37 4.45 -18.96
CA GLU A 118 -39.15 4.21 -20.39
C GLU A 118 -40.47 3.88 -21.11
N LEU A 119 -41.30 3.01 -20.52
CA LEU A 119 -42.62 2.67 -21.05
C LEU A 119 -43.56 3.88 -21.11
N ASP A 120 -43.53 4.75 -20.10
CA ASP A 120 -44.30 5.99 -20.08
C ASP A 120 -43.85 6.96 -21.19
N GLN A 121 -42.54 7.02 -21.47
CA GLN A 121 -42.02 7.81 -22.59
C GLN A 121 -42.45 7.25 -23.95
N GLU A 122 -42.42 5.93 -24.12
CA GLU A 122 -42.89 5.27 -25.36
C GLU A 122 -44.40 5.44 -25.57
N ALA A 123 -45.19 5.33 -24.50
CA ALA A 123 -46.64 5.54 -24.54
C ALA A 123 -46.99 6.98 -24.96
N LEU A 124 -46.24 7.99 -24.47
CA LEU A 124 -46.42 9.37 -24.89
C LEU A 124 -46.00 9.63 -26.34
N HIS A 125 -45.03 8.86 -26.87
CA HIS A 125 -44.58 8.97 -28.25
C HIS A 125 -45.57 8.31 -29.24
N ASN A 126 -46.21 7.20 -28.83
CA ASN A 126 -47.08 6.40 -29.70
C ASN A 126 -48.53 6.93 -29.84
N VAL A 127 -48.91 7.97 -29.10
CA VAL A 127 -50.25 8.61 -29.18
C VAL A 127 -50.31 9.73 -30.24
N LYS A 128 -49.22 10.02 -30.97
CA LYS A 128 -49.15 11.06 -32.01
C LYS A 128 -49.29 10.57 -33.47
N HIS A 129 -49.84 9.37 -33.70
CA HIS A 129 -50.17 8.86 -35.04
C HIS A 129 -51.66 8.66 -35.25
#